data_AF-A0A815IKI5-F1
#
_entry.id   AF-A0A815IKI5-F1
#
_cell.length_a   1.000
_cell.length_b   1.000
_cell.length_c   1.000
_cell.angle_alpha   90.00
_cell.angle_beta   90.00
_cell.angle_gamma   90.00
#
_symmetry.space_group_name_H-M   'P 1'
#
loop_
_entity.id
_entity.type
_entity.pdbx_description
1 polymer ?
#
loop_
_entity_poly.entity_id
_entity_poly.type
_entity_poly.pdbx_seq_one_letter_code
_entity_poly.pdbx_strand_id
1 'polypeptide(L)'
;MPPIIFKHQLYSFKLNNRTLIDCELQDMFNNNQIRLFHSDFGIMLMFTNDYHLLIERQLNENNLSSLSIEKNRLKQRFIQDLLPNNIRLSIDKYILENEYQLNSNDIHLLIQLGLLLPKQIDQYWFSIPNLSSFITCLEKGRRTLLQMLSRRMYKEISMNEFRLRDIKKKCLLGFDYHIHDLIGTNLARITDTSASSMVKIGPEKV
;
A
#
# COMPACT_ATOMS: atom_id res chain seq x y z
N MET A 1 -10.95 -3.80 -3.76
CA MET A 1 -9.60 -3.82 -3.17
C MET A 1 -9.14 -2.39 -2.96
N PRO A 2 -8.35 -2.10 -1.92
CA PRO A 2 -7.84 -0.75 -1.68
C PRO A 2 -6.88 -0.30 -2.79
N PRO A 3 -6.91 0.97 -3.24
CA PRO A 3 -6.02 1.51 -4.27
C PRO A 3 -4.66 1.86 -3.65
N ILE A 4 -3.85 0.84 -3.39
CA ILE A 4 -2.53 0.97 -2.78
C ILE A 4 -1.47 0.92 -3.86
N ILE A 5 -0.47 1.79 -3.75
CA ILE A 5 0.77 1.73 -4.53
C ILE A 5 1.94 1.62 -3.55
N PHE A 6 3.00 0.92 -3.92
CA PHE A 6 4.25 0.95 -3.17
C PHE A 6 5.21 1.98 -3.73
N LYS A 7 5.96 2.64 -2.84
CA LYS A 7 6.97 3.63 -3.22
C LYS A 7 8.01 3.08 -4.21
N HIS A 8 8.43 1.82 -4.04
CA HIS A 8 9.40 1.19 -4.95
C HIS A 8 8.86 1.00 -6.36
N GLN A 9 7.54 0.85 -6.54
CA GLN A 9 6.94 0.77 -7.88
C GLN A 9 7.14 2.08 -8.63
N LEU A 10 7.06 3.22 -7.95
CA LEU A 10 7.28 4.53 -8.57
C LEU A 10 8.72 4.67 -9.10
N TYR A 11 9.70 4.15 -8.36
CA TYR A 11 11.10 4.15 -8.81
C TYR A 11 11.34 3.34 -10.08
N SER A 12 10.47 2.37 -10.39
CA SER A 12 10.59 1.58 -11.61
C SER A 12 10.21 2.35 -12.88
N PHE A 13 9.45 3.45 -12.77
CA PHE A 13 9.09 4.29 -13.93
C PHE A 13 10.22 5.21 -14.37
N LYS A 14 11.05 5.68 -13.43
CA LYS A 14 12.19 6.56 -13.71
C LYS A 14 13.41 6.13 -12.89
N LEU A 15 14.19 5.19 -13.44
CA LEU A 15 15.37 4.62 -12.79
C LEU A 15 16.40 5.68 -12.33
N ASN A 16 16.48 6.82 -13.02
CA ASN A 16 17.49 7.85 -12.76
C ASN A 16 17.03 8.99 -11.83
N ASN A 17 15.75 9.06 -11.46
CA ASN A 17 15.17 10.26 -10.82
C ASN A 17 14.50 9.94 -9.47
N ARG A 18 15.10 9.04 -8.67
CA ARG A 18 14.55 8.67 -7.35
C ARG A 18 14.38 9.88 -6.43
N THR A 19 15.36 10.79 -6.42
CA THR A 19 15.31 12.02 -5.64
C THR A 19 14.12 12.90 -6.01
N LEU A 20 13.81 13.06 -7.31
CA LEU A 20 12.65 13.85 -7.74
C LEU A 20 11.34 13.19 -7.28
N ILE A 21 11.22 11.86 -7.41
CA ILE A 21 10.07 11.12 -6.90
C ILE A 21 9.92 11.32 -5.39
N ASP A 22 11.03 11.28 -4.65
CA ASP A 22 11.01 11.49 -3.20
C ASP A 22 10.57 12.92 -2.83
N CYS A 23 11.06 13.93 -3.54
CA CYS A 23 10.63 15.32 -3.36
C CYS A 23 9.14 15.48 -3.68
N GLU A 24 8.67 14.99 -4.83
CA GLU A 24 7.26 15.08 -5.22
C GLU A 24 6.34 14.37 -4.20
N LEU A 25 6.71 13.16 -3.76
CA LEU A 25 5.94 12.44 -2.73
C LEU A 25 5.94 13.17 -1.40
N GLN A 26 7.05 13.79 -1.01
CA GLN A 26 7.12 14.57 0.22
C GLN A 26 6.25 15.81 0.14
N ASP A 27 6.21 16.50 -1.00
CA ASP A 27 5.34 17.64 -1.24
C ASP A 27 3.86 17.22 -1.19
N MET A 28 3.49 16.13 -1.85
CA MET A 28 2.13 15.59 -1.81
C MET A 28 1.72 15.17 -0.39
N PHE A 29 2.65 14.58 0.36
CA PHE A 29 2.44 14.19 1.76
C PHE A 29 2.22 15.42 2.64
N ASN A 30 3.11 16.42 2.57
CA ASN A 30 3.00 17.67 3.33
C ASN A 30 1.71 18.43 3.02
N ASN A 31 1.22 18.34 1.77
CA ASN A 31 -0.04 18.94 1.33
C ASN A 31 -1.29 18.07 1.63
N ASN A 32 -1.15 16.99 2.42
CA ASN A 32 -2.22 16.05 2.78
C ASN A 32 -2.93 15.41 1.57
N GLN A 33 -2.28 15.32 0.41
CA GLN A 33 -2.86 14.71 -0.80
C GLN A 33 -2.75 13.19 -0.77
N ILE A 34 -1.68 12.68 -0.16
CA ILE A 34 -1.44 11.25 0.03
C ILE A 34 -1.19 10.94 1.49
N ARG A 35 -1.49 9.69 1.87
CA ARG A 35 -1.04 9.09 3.12
C ARG A 35 -0.03 8.00 2.84
N LEU A 36 0.95 7.91 3.74
CA LEU A 36 1.96 6.87 3.75
C LEU A 36 1.64 5.85 4.84
N PHE A 37 1.99 4.60 4.60
CA PHE A 37 1.79 3.49 5.53
C PHE A 37 3.01 2.57 5.53
N HIS A 38 3.33 2.03 6.70
CA HIS A 38 4.41 1.06 6.84
C HIS A 38 3.93 -0.35 6.48
N SER A 39 4.75 -1.13 5.78
CA SER A 39 4.57 -2.55 5.53
C SER A 39 5.93 -3.24 5.48
N ASP A 40 5.95 -4.55 5.71
CA ASP A 40 7.14 -5.39 5.57
C ASP A 40 7.72 -5.37 4.15
N PHE A 41 6.90 -5.02 3.15
CA PHE A 41 7.33 -4.87 1.76
C PHE A 41 7.82 -3.46 1.40
N GLY A 42 7.86 -2.54 2.37
CA GLY A 42 8.26 -1.15 2.19
C GLY A 42 7.12 -0.16 2.41
N ILE A 43 7.33 1.08 1.95
CA ILE A 43 6.36 2.17 2.14
C ILE A 43 5.22 2.04 1.12
N MET A 44 4.00 1.98 1.63
CA MET A 44 2.76 2.05 0.85
C MET A 44 2.25 3.48 0.82
N LEU A 45 1.57 3.84 -0.26
CA LEU A 45 0.91 5.13 -0.44
C LEU A 45 -0.51 4.95 -0.97
N MET A 46 -1.39 5.85 -0.54
CA MET A 46 -2.79 5.94 -0.97
C MET A 46 -3.18 7.42 -1.00
N PHE A 47 -4.04 7.84 -1.93
CA PHE A 47 -4.62 9.18 -1.87
C PHE A 47 -5.44 9.36 -0.59
N THR A 48 -5.34 10.53 0.03
CA THR A 48 -6.07 10.83 1.27
C THR A 48 -7.57 10.68 1.09
N ASN A 49 -8.11 11.08 -0.07
CA ASN A 49 -9.53 10.93 -0.40
C ASN A 49 -9.96 9.45 -0.47
N ASP A 50 -9.16 8.60 -1.10
CA ASP A 50 -9.43 7.16 -1.20
C ASP A 50 -9.38 6.51 0.19
N TYR A 51 -8.45 6.95 1.04
CA TYR A 51 -8.36 6.48 2.41
C TYR A 51 -9.61 6.86 3.22
N HIS A 52 -10.09 8.10 3.10
CA HIS A 52 -11.34 8.51 3.74
C HIS A 52 -12.53 7.65 3.31
N LEU A 53 -12.72 7.46 1.99
CA LEU A 53 -13.79 6.62 1.46
C LEU A 53 -13.69 5.17 1.97
N LEU A 54 -12.48 4.66 2.10
CA LEU A 54 -12.24 3.32 2.61
C LEU A 54 -12.61 3.19 4.08
N ILE A 55 -12.25 4.17 4.92
CA ILE A 55 -12.62 4.19 6.34
C ILE A 55 -14.14 4.26 6.49
N GLU A 56 -14.80 5.12 5.71
CA GLU A 56 -16.25 5.26 5.75
C GLU A 56 -16.95 3.94 5.41
N ARG A 57 -16.50 3.24 4.36
CA ARG A 57 -17.00 1.91 4.01
C ARG A 57 -16.78 0.92 5.16
N GLN A 58 -15.58 0.88 5.74
CA GLN A 58 -15.26 -0.03 6.83
C GLN A 58 -16.13 0.23 8.08
N LEU A 59 -16.43 1.48 8.41
CA LEU A 59 -17.30 1.83 9.54
C LEU A 59 -18.78 1.47 9.30
N ASN A 60 -19.22 1.54 8.04
CA ASN A 60 -20.58 1.22 7.62
C ASN A 60 -20.83 -0.29 7.49
N GLU A 61 -19.90 -1.05 6.93
CA GLU A 61 -20.03 -2.50 6.65
C GLU A 61 -19.95 -3.36 7.93
N ASN A 62 -19.22 -2.92 8.95
CA ASN A 62 -19.16 -3.63 10.22
C ASN A 62 -20.49 -3.42 10.98
N ASN A 63 -21.40 -4.40 10.89
CA ASN A 63 -22.71 -4.47 11.57
C ASN A 63 -22.62 -4.55 13.12
N LEU A 64 -21.87 -3.65 13.76
CA LEU A 64 -21.97 -3.32 15.18
C LEU A 64 -23.24 -2.48 15.37
N SER A 65 -24.40 -3.15 15.36
CA SER A 65 -25.75 -2.56 15.34
C SER A 65 -26.18 -1.85 16.62
N SER A 66 -25.43 -1.99 17.71
CA SER A 66 -25.78 -1.40 19.02
C SER A 66 -25.16 -0.03 19.32
N LEU A 67 -24.30 0.53 18.46
CA LEU A 67 -23.43 1.69 18.78
C LEU A 67 -23.37 2.77 17.67
N SER A 68 -24.50 3.11 17.04
CA SER A 68 -24.53 4.11 15.95
C SER A 68 -24.01 5.49 16.35
N ILE A 69 -24.30 5.94 17.58
CA ILE A 69 -23.84 7.24 18.11
C ILE A 69 -22.32 7.24 18.31
N GLU A 70 -21.77 6.19 18.93
CA GLU A 70 -20.32 6.05 19.15
C GLU A 70 -19.55 5.95 17.84
N LYS A 71 -20.11 5.29 16.82
CA LYS A 71 -19.53 5.26 15.47
C LYS A 71 -19.46 6.64 14.84
N ASN A 72 -20.52 7.43 14.94
CA ASN A 72 -20.53 8.79 14.40
C ASN A 72 -19.53 9.68 15.13
N ARG A 73 -19.43 9.55 16.45
CA ARG A 73 -18.41 10.22 17.26
C ARG A 73 -16.99 9.83 16.84
N LEU A 74 -16.72 8.52 16.70
CA LEU A 74 -15.42 8.01 16.26
C LEU A 74 -15.10 8.47 14.84
N LYS A 75 -16.08 8.44 13.93
CA LYS A 75 -15.95 8.93 12.57
C LYS A 75 -15.54 10.40 12.57
N GLN A 76 -16.24 11.25 13.31
CA GLN A 76 -15.92 12.67 13.43
C GLN A 76 -14.50 12.87 13.96
N ARG A 77 -14.17 12.27 15.11
CA ARG A 77 -12.86 12.44 15.75
C ARG A 77 -11.71 11.90 14.93
N PHE A 78 -11.87 10.73 14.33
CA PHE A 78 -10.80 10.10 13.56
C PHE A 78 -10.67 10.74 12.17
N ILE A 79 -11.75 10.84 11.41
CA ILE A 79 -11.72 11.27 10.00
C ILE A 79 -11.61 12.79 9.87
N GLN A 80 -12.37 13.56 10.67
CA GLN A 80 -12.49 15.01 10.49
C GLN A 80 -11.48 15.77 11.35
N ASP A 81 -11.20 15.29 12.57
CA ASP A 81 -10.30 16.01 13.49
C ASP A 81 -8.86 15.46 13.40
N LEU A 82 -8.68 14.16 13.54
CA LEU A 82 -7.35 13.55 13.69
C LEU A 82 -6.59 13.46 12.37
N LEU A 83 -7.18 12.87 11.33
CA LEU A 83 -6.48 12.61 10.08
C LEU A 83 -5.96 13.90 9.40
N PRO A 84 -6.76 14.98 9.24
CA PRO A 84 -6.29 16.19 8.56
C PRO A 84 -5.16 16.91 9.32
N ASN A 85 -5.17 16.81 10.65
CA ASN A 85 -4.19 17.47 11.52
C ASN A 85 -2.94 16.60 11.80
N ASN A 86 -3.01 15.28 11.58
CA ASN A 86 -1.89 14.36 11.76
C ASN A 86 -1.50 13.68 10.45
N ILE A 87 -0.58 14.31 9.75
CA ILE A 87 0.06 13.76 8.55
C ILE A 87 1.34 13.04 8.98
N ARG A 88 1.19 11.85 9.55
CA ARG A 88 2.31 11.01 10.06
C ARG A 88 2.05 9.54 9.78
N LEU A 89 3.11 8.73 9.86
CA LEU A 89 3.02 7.26 9.78
C LEU A 89 2.49 6.64 11.06
N SER A 90 2.86 7.21 12.21
CA SER A 90 2.45 6.76 13.53
C SER A 90 1.93 7.91 14.39
N ILE A 91 1.20 7.53 15.43
CA ILE A 91 0.64 8.41 16.44
C ILE A 91 0.82 7.81 17.83
N ASP A 92 1.10 8.65 18.81
CA ASP A 92 1.26 8.25 20.20
C ASP A 92 -0.10 8.18 20.89
N LYS A 93 -0.27 7.22 21.81
CA LYS A 93 -1.49 7.02 22.58
C LYS A 93 -1.91 8.27 23.35
N TYR A 94 -0.93 8.97 23.90
CA TYR A 94 -1.16 10.24 24.62
C TYR A 94 -1.90 11.26 23.75
N ILE A 95 -1.54 11.38 22.47
CA ILE A 95 -2.18 12.31 21.53
C ILE A 95 -3.61 11.85 21.24
N LEU A 96 -3.80 10.55 20.99
CA LEU A 96 -5.14 9.97 20.77
C LEU A 96 -6.09 10.27 21.94
N GLU A 97 -5.63 10.06 23.17
CA GLU A 97 -6.45 10.19 24.38
C GLU A 97 -6.67 11.64 24.80
N ASN A 98 -5.65 12.50 24.76
CA ASN A 98 -5.73 13.84 25.33
C ASN A 98 -6.15 14.90 24.31
N GLU A 99 -5.65 14.84 23.08
CA GLU A 99 -5.97 15.85 22.05
C GLU A 99 -7.26 15.48 21.31
N TYR A 100 -7.42 14.21 20.94
CA TYR A 100 -8.57 13.74 20.16
C TYR A 100 -9.65 13.06 21.01
N GLN A 101 -9.44 12.98 22.33
CA GLN A 101 -10.40 12.44 23.29
C GLN A 101 -10.84 11.00 22.94
N LEU A 102 -10.00 10.21 22.27
CA LEU A 102 -10.29 8.82 21.93
C LEU A 102 -9.96 7.95 23.15
N ASN A 103 -10.97 7.31 23.74
CA ASN A 103 -10.76 6.47 24.90
C ASN A 103 -10.15 5.09 24.52
N SER A 104 -9.78 4.29 25.51
CA SER A 104 -9.20 2.95 25.27
C SER A 104 -10.09 2.04 24.41
N ASN A 105 -11.41 2.15 24.51
CA ASN A 105 -12.34 1.37 23.70
C ASN A 105 -12.36 1.85 22.23
N ASP A 106 -12.26 3.16 22.01
CA ASP A 106 -12.14 3.77 20.68
C ASP A 106 -10.86 3.27 20.00
N ILE A 107 -9.74 3.30 20.72
CA ILE A 107 -8.44 2.83 20.22
C ILE A 107 -8.50 1.32 19.91
N HIS A 108 -9.08 0.53 20.81
CA HIS A 108 -9.28 -0.90 20.58
C HIS A 108 -10.13 -1.17 19.33
N LEU A 109 -11.21 -0.40 19.14
CA LEU A 109 -12.06 -0.50 17.96
C LEU A 109 -11.31 -0.11 16.68
N LEU A 110 -10.51 0.95 16.69
CA LEU A 110 -9.67 1.32 15.55
C LEU A 110 -8.67 0.22 15.17
N ILE A 111 -8.10 -0.47 16.16
CA ILE A 111 -7.24 -1.64 15.94
C ILE A 111 -8.04 -2.79 15.32
N GLN A 112 -9.21 -3.12 15.89
CA GLN A 112 -10.09 -4.18 15.37
C GLN A 112 -10.55 -3.92 13.93
N LEU A 113 -10.79 -2.66 13.58
CA LEU A 113 -11.14 -2.23 12.22
C LEU A 113 -9.95 -2.23 11.25
N GLY A 114 -8.73 -2.45 11.74
CA GLY A 114 -7.50 -2.44 10.95
C GLY A 114 -7.02 -1.04 10.56
N LEU A 115 -7.48 0.00 11.28
CA LEU A 115 -7.12 1.41 11.07
C LEU A 115 -5.87 1.80 11.84
N LEU A 116 -5.59 1.11 12.95
CA LEU A 116 -4.36 1.24 13.73
C LEU A 116 -3.70 -0.13 13.90
N LEU A 117 -2.37 -0.14 13.96
CA LEU A 117 -1.58 -1.32 14.32
C LEU A 117 -0.61 -0.96 15.46
N PRO A 118 -0.41 -1.83 16.46
CA PRO A 118 0.62 -1.61 17.48
C PRO A 118 2.01 -1.47 16.83
N LYS A 119 2.74 -0.40 17.19
CA LYS A 119 4.13 -0.20 16.78
C LYS A 119 5.08 -0.55 17.93
N GLN A 120 4.88 0.12 19.06
CA GLN A 120 5.63 -0.01 20.31
C GLN A 120 4.67 0.27 21.48
N ILE A 121 5.17 0.25 22.70
CA ILE A 121 4.39 0.63 23.89
C ILE A 121 3.84 2.05 23.66
N ASP A 122 2.52 2.20 23.80
CA ASP A 122 1.79 3.46 23.65
C ASP A 122 2.01 4.18 22.30
N GLN A 123 2.36 3.45 21.24
CA GLN A 123 2.49 4.01 19.89
C GLN A 123 1.87 3.10 18.84
N TYR A 124 1.16 3.70 17.89
CA TYR A 124 0.41 2.99 16.85
C TYR A 124 0.80 3.48 15.45
N TRP A 125 0.94 2.55 14.50
CA TRP A 125 0.97 2.86 13.07
C TRP A 125 -0.46 3.11 12.58
N PHE A 126 -0.62 4.09 11.69
CA PHE A 126 -1.80 4.10 10.82
C PHE A 126 -1.76 2.91 9.88
N SER A 127 -2.92 2.33 9.61
CA SER A 127 -3.05 1.12 8.81
C SER A 127 -4.24 1.21 7.85
N ILE A 128 -4.22 0.31 6.87
CA ILE A 128 -5.25 0.15 5.87
C ILE A 128 -6.09 -1.09 6.23
N PRO A 129 -7.41 -0.95 6.41
CA PRO A 129 -8.32 -2.06 6.61
C PRO A 129 -8.20 -3.10 5.49
N ASN A 130 -8.33 -4.38 5.86
CA ASN A 130 -8.29 -5.51 4.92
C ASN A 130 -7.00 -5.61 4.08
N LEU A 131 -5.88 -5.05 4.57
CA LEU A 131 -4.59 -5.06 3.87
C LEU A 131 -4.08 -6.48 3.56
N SER A 132 -4.37 -7.46 4.42
CA SER A 132 -3.93 -8.86 4.24
C SER A 132 -4.41 -9.48 2.92
N SER A 133 -5.65 -9.20 2.51
CA SER A 133 -6.19 -9.65 1.21
C SER A 133 -5.42 -9.04 0.04
N PHE A 134 -5.03 -7.77 0.17
CA PHE A 134 -4.21 -7.08 -0.80
C PHE A 134 -2.81 -7.67 -0.91
N ILE A 135 -2.14 -7.88 0.22
CA ILE A 135 -0.81 -8.51 0.26
C ILE A 135 -0.84 -9.92 -0.34
N THR A 136 -1.83 -10.74 0.01
CA THR A 136 -1.98 -12.09 -0.56
C THR A 136 -2.08 -12.05 -2.09
N CYS A 137 -2.82 -11.07 -2.62
CA CYS A 137 -2.93 -10.87 -4.06
C CYS A 137 -1.61 -10.41 -4.70
N LEU A 138 -0.90 -9.49 -4.05
CA LEU A 138 0.43 -9.02 -4.47
C LEU A 138 1.39 -10.21 -4.63
N GLU A 139 1.53 -11.01 -3.58
CA GLU A 139 2.43 -12.17 -3.55
C GLU A 139 2.06 -13.23 -4.58
N LYS A 140 0.77 -13.51 -4.75
CA LYS A 140 0.29 -14.45 -5.77
C LYS A 140 0.67 -14.00 -7.19
N GLY A 141 0.56 -12.70 -7.47
CA GLY A 141 0.98 -12.13 -8.75
C GLY A 141 2.49 -12.19 -8.94
N ARG A 142 3.29 -11.78 -7.93
CA ARG A 142 4.76 -11.90 -7.94
C ARG A 142 5.20 -13.32 -8.27
N ARG A 143 4.69 -14.28 -7.52
CA ARG A 143 5.01 -15.71 -7.71
C ARG A 143 4.63 -16.19 -9.10
N THR A 144 3.47 -15.79 -9.62
CA THR A 144 3.03 -16.17 -10.97
C THR A 144 3.99 -15.66 -12.04
N LEU A 145 4.33 -14.38 -12.01
CA LEU A 145 5.23 -13.77 -13.01
C LEU A 145 6.65 -14.34 -12.91
N LEU A 146 7.19 -14.50 -11.70
CA LEU A 146 8.50 -15.09 -11.49
C LEU A 146 8.56 -16.56 -11.94
N GLN A 147 7.52 -17.36 -11.69
CA GLN A 147 7.43 -18.73 -12.20
C GLN A 147 7.37 -18.80 -13.73
N MET A 148 6.72 -17.82 -14.38
CA MET A 148 6.68 -17.76 -15.84
C MET A 148 8.05 -17.43 -16.42
N LEU A 149 8.78 -16.50 -15.80
CA LEU A 149 10.16 -16.16 -16.17
C LEU A 149 11.11 -17.34 -15.93
N SER A 150 11.02 -17.99 -14.77
CA SER A 150 11.97 -19.05 -14.36
C SER A 150 11.92 -20.29 -15.23
N ARG A 151 10.79 -20.55 -15.90
CA ARG A 151 10.61 -21.66 -16.86
C ARG A 151 11.28 -21.43 -18.21
N ARG A 152 11.78 -20.21 -18.49
CA ARG A 152 12.47 -19.90 -19.74
C ARG A 152 13.95 -20.27 -19.64
N MET A 153 14.53 -20.76 -20.74
CA MET A 153 15.95 -21.15 -20.83
C MET A 153 16.90 -20.06 -20.31
N TYR A 154 16.62 -18.80 -20.66
CA TYR A 154 17.45 -17.65 -20.28
C TYR A 154 16.87 -16.82 -19.13
N LYS A 155 15.78 -17.30 -18.50
CA LYS A 155 15.04 -16.60 -17.43
C LYS A 155 14.61 -15.17 -17.80
N GLU A 156 14.33 -14.94 -19.07
CA GLU A 156 13.94 -13.66 -19.65
C GLU A 156 12.85 -13.82 -20.72
N ILE A 157 12.11 -12.73 -20.97
CA ILE A 157 11.02 -12.65 -21.95
C ILE A 157 10.89 -11.21 -22.45
N SER A 158 10.46 -11.02 -23.70
CA SER A 158 10.15 -9.67 -24.22
C SER A 158 8.96 -9.07 -23.48
N MET A 159 9.01 -7.77 -23.15
CA MET A 159 7.91 -7.08 -22.44
C MET A 159 6.58 -7.20 -23.19
N ASN A 160 6.61 -7.10 -24.53
CA ASN A 160 5.42 -7.23 -25.36
C ASN A 160 4.84 -8.65 -25.31
N GLU A 161 5.69 -9.67 -25.44
CA GLU A 161 5.27 -11.06 -25.30
C GLU A 161 4.70 -11.32 -23.90
N PHE A 162 5.32 -10.76 -22.87
CA PHE A 162 4.90 -10.97 -21.49
C PHE A 162 3.53 -10.36 -21.21
N ARG A 163 3.29 -9.13 -21.69
CA ARG A 163 2.01 -8.43 -21.58
C ARG A 163 0.86 -9.17 -22.27
N LEU A 164 1.14 -9.85 -23.38
CA LEU A 164 0.13 -10.60 -24.16
C LEU A 164 -0.30 -11.91 -23.48
N ARG A 165 0.40 -12.39 -22.45
CA ARG A 165 0.02 -13.62 -21.74
C ARG A 165 -1.24 -13.38 -20.91
N ASP A 166 -2.22 -14.28 -21.01
CA ASP A 166 -3.39 -14.23 -20.13
C ASP A 166 -3.02 -14.59 -18.69
N ILE A 167 -2.93 -13.55 -17.87
CA ILE A 167 -2.64 -13.66 -16.44
C ILE A 167 -3.74 -13.02 -15.58
N LYS A 168 -4.85 -12.58 -16.19
CA LYS A 168 -5.89 -11.79 -15.50
C LYS A 168 -6.46 -12.51 -14.28
N LYS A 169 -6.64 -13.83 -14.37
CA LYS A 169 -7.12 -14.67 -13.26
C LYS A 169 -6.09 -14.88 -12.13
N LYS A 170 -4.80 -14.68 -12.40
CA LYS A 170 -3.69 -14.94 -11.46
C LYS A 170 -3.10 -13.66 -10.87
N CYS A 171 -3.24 -12.54 -11.57
CA CYS A 171 -2.70 -11.21 -11.26
C CYS A 171 -3.85 -10.21 -11.19
N LEU A 172 -4.59 -10.18 -10.08
CA LEU A 172 -5.81 -9.36 -9.97
C LEU A 172 -5.52 -7.85 -9.91
N LEU A 173 -4.28 -7.45 -9.56
CA LEU A 173 -3.84 -6.05 -9.58
C LEU A 173 -3.41 -5.58 -10.98
N GLY A 174 -3.40 -6.49 -11.96
CA GLY A 174 -2.97 -6.21 -13.34
C GLY A 174 -1.49 -6.45 -13.59
N PHE A 175 -1.13 -6.67 -14.86
CA PHE A 175 0.24 -6.97 -15.29
C PHE A 175 1.22 -5.87 -14.90
N ASP A 176 0.91 -4.63 -15.26
CA ASP A 176 1.79 -3.48 -15.05
C ASP A 176 2.11 -3.26 -13.58
N TYR A 177 1.10 -3.40 -12.73
CA TYR A 177 1.26 -3.28 -11.28
C TYR A 177 2.34 -4.26 -10.77
N HIS A 178 2.22 -5.55 -11.12
CA HIS A 178 3.16 -6.56 -10.68
C HIS A 178 4.54 -6.44 -11.34
N ILE A 179 4.63 -5.99 -12.59
CA ILE A 179 5.91 -5.76 -13.26
C ILE A 179 6.69 -4.64 -12.59
N HIS A 180 6.04 -3.50 -12.35
CA HIS A 180 6.66 -2.36 -11.67
C HIS A 180 7.04 -2.71 -10.22
N ASP A 181 6.28 -3.60 -9.58
CA ASP A 181 6.59 -4.14 -8.27
C ASP A 181 7.83 -5.05 -8.29
N LEU A 182 7.93 -5.99 -9.23
CA LEU A 182 9.11 -6.84 -9.39
C LEU A 182 10.37 -6.04 -9.72
N ILE A 183 10.25 -5.03 -10.59
CA ILE A 183 11.37 -4.16 -10.95
C ILE A 183 11.78 -3.30 -9.76
N GLY A 184 10.82 -2.66 -9.09
CA GLY A 184 11.08 -1.80 -7.94
C GLY A 184 11.70 -2.53 -6.75
N THR A 185 11.37 -3.80 -6.57
CA THR A 185 11.99 -4.70 -5.56
C THR A 185 13.28 -5.36 -6.02
N ASN A 186 13.73 -5.11 -7.26
CA ASN A 186 14.85 -5.79 -7.92
C ASN A 186 14.70 -7.32 -8.06
N LEU A 187 13.49 -7.87 -7.91
CA LEU A 187 13.18 -9.28 -8.21
C LEU A 187 13.19 -9.55 -9.72
N ALA A 188 12.97 -8.51 -10.52
CA ALA A 188 13.18 -8.49 -11.96
C ALA A 188 13.92 -7.22 -12.38
N ARG A 189 14.46 -7.21 -13.59
CA ARG A 189 15.09 -6.04 -14.21
C ARG A 189 14.72 -5.94 -15.68
N ILE A 190 14.67 -4.73 -16.19
CA ILE A 190 14.55 -4.47 -17.62
C ILE A 190 15.96 -4.44 -18.22
N THR A 191 16.14 -5.09 -19.36
CA THR A 191 17.31 -4.97 -20.22
C THR A 191 16.87 -4.54 -21.59
N ASP A 192 17.34 -3.37 -22.02
CA ASP A 192 17.10 -2.91 -23.38
C ASP A 192 18.03 -3.66 -24.33
N THR A 193 17.43 -4.30 -25.32
CA THR A 193 18.14 -4.81 -26.49
C THR A 193 17.87 -3.88 -27.67
N SER A 194 18.71 -3.96 -28.71
CA SER A 194 18.59 -3.14 -29.93
C SER A 194 17.22 -3.23 -30.62
N ALA A 195 16.40 -4.25 -30.31
CA ALA A 195 15.07 -4.45 -30.89
C ALA A 195 13.91 -4.37 -29.88
N SER A 196 14.11 -4.65 -28.58
CA SER A 196 13.03 -4.59 -27.57
C SER A 196 13.53 -4.57 -26.13
N SER A 197 12.71 -4.03 -25.22
CA SER A 197 12.93 -4.17 -23.77
C SER A 197 12.55 -5.58 -23.31
N MET A 198 13.52 -6.28 -22.72
CA MET A 198 13.37 -7.62 -22.15
C MET A 198 13.24 -7.52 -20.63
N VAL A 199 12.41 -8.37 -20.05
CA VAL A 199 12.29 -8.54 -18.58
C VAL A 199 13.04 -9.80 -18.20
N LYS A 200 13.96 -9.68 -17.25
CA LYS A 200 14.79 -10.79 -16.73
C LYS A 200 14.65 -10.90 -15.23
N ILE A 201 14.74 -12.12 -14.69
CA ILE A 201 14.85 -12.33 -13.24
C ILE A 201 16.08 -11.56 -12.70
N GLY A 202 15.87 -10.84 -11.60
CA GLY A 202 16.92 -10.08 -10.92
C GLY A 202 17.94 -10.99 -10.24
N PRO A 203 19.12 -10.46 -9.85
CA PRO A 203 20.03 -11.21 -8.99
C PRO A 203 19.30 -11.48 -7.67
N GLU A 204 19.08 -12.75 -7.33
CA GLU A 204 18.44 -13.15 -6.07
C GLU A 204 19.11 -12.43 -4.89
N LYS A 205 18.32 -11.79 -4.04
CA LYS A 205 18.62 -11.74 -2.62
C LYS A 205 17.75 -12.81 -1.97
N VAL A 206 18.29 -14.01 -1.85
CA VAL A 206 17.80 -15.00 -0.87
C VAL A 206 18.10 -14.45 0.52
#